data_AF-A0A9D1G6L3-F1
#
_entry.id   AF-A0A9D1G6L3-F1
#
_cell.length_a   1.000
_cell.length_b   1.000
_cell.length_c   1.000
_cell.angle_alpha   90.00
_cell.angle_beta   90.00
_cell.angle_gamma   90.00
#
_symmetry.space_group_name_H-M   'P 1'
#
loop_
_entity.id
_entity.type
_entity.pdbx_description
1 polymer ?
#
loop_
_entity_poly.entity_id
_entity_poly.type
_entity_poly.pdbx_seq_one_letter_code
_entity_poly.pdbx_strand_id
1 'polypeptide(L)'
;MKKLVLAVSLIVILITGIISVTYMYREIPVTYDGRGTDVYALQQDPESYDVSDPDGAASIIVQENLSKTQAVNNVTAIVFDFRGYDTLGESFVLLIAITGATVILRRQTKRWEGGRNE
;
A
#
# COMPACT_ATOMS: atom_id res chain seq x y z
N MET A 1 10.93 -16.03 -29.75
CA MET A 1 11.04 -16.71 -28.43
C MET A 1 10.87 -15.76 -27.25
N LYS A 2 11.68 -14.69 -27.10
CA LYS A 2 11.58 -13.76 -25.93
C LYS A 2 10.18 -13.14 -25.73
N LYS A 3 9.52 -12.67 -26.80
CA LYS A 3 8.16 -12.12 -26.74
C LYS A 3 7.09 -13.15 -26.35
N LEU A 4 7.28 -14.41 -26.74
CA LEU A 4 6.37 -15.51 -26.41
C LEU A 4 6.52 -15.90 -24.94
N VAL A 5 7.75 -16.04 -24.46
CA VAL A 5 8.04 -16.31 -23.03
C VAL A 5 7.49 -15.20 -22.14
N LEU A 6 7.63 -13.94 -22.55
CA LEU A 6 7.10 -12.78 -21.82
C LEU A 6 5.56 -12.79 -21.79
N ALA A 7 4.91 -13.06 -22.92
CA ALA A 7 3.45 -13.15 -22.98
C ALA A 7 2.91 -14.30 -22.11
N VAL A 8 3.54 -15.47 -22.17
CA VAL A 8 3.16 -16.63 -21.35
C VAL A 8 3.34 -16.33 -19.85
N SER A 9 4.44 -15.70 -19.47
CA SER A 9 4.70 -15.30 -18.08
C SER A 9 3.62 -14.35 -17.54
N LEU A 10 3.27 -13.31 -18.32
CA LEU A 10 2.21 -12.36 -17.95
C LEU A 10 0.85 -13.05 -17.80
N ILE A 11 0.53 -14.01 -18.67
CA ILE A 11 -0.72 -14.78 -18.60
C ILE A 11 -0.74 -15.64 -17.34
N VAL A 12 0.36 -16.32 -17.00
CA VAL A 12 0.45 -17.14 -15.78
C VAL A 12 0.28 -16.29 -14.53
N ILE A 13 0.96 -15.12 -14.46
CA ILE A 13 0.82 -14.18 -13.34
C ILE A 13 -0.62 -13.70 -13.21
N LEU A 14 -1.26 -13.33 -14.32
CA LEU A 14 -2.64 -12.86 -14.33
C LEU A 14 -3.62 -13.95 -13.85
N ILE A 15 -3.51 -15.17 -14.38
CA ILE A 15 -4.37 -16.30 -13.98
C ILE A 15 -4.20 -16.59 -12.50
N THR A 16 -2.95 -16.66 -12.02
CA THR A 16 -2.66 -16.90 -10.60
C THR A 16 -3.24 -15.78 -9.73
N GLY A 17 -3.10 -14.52 -10.14
CA GLY A 17 -3.69 -13.37 -9.44
C GLY A 17 -5.21 -13.45 -9.35
N ILE A 18 -5.90 -13.81 -10.44
CA ILE A 18 -7.36 -13.97 -10.45
C ILE A 18 -7.79 -15.10 -9.50
N ILE A 19 -7.09 -16.24 -9.52
CA ILE A 19 -7.37 -17.36 -8.62
C ILE A 19 -7.21 -16.92 -7.16
N SER A 20 -6.10 -16.25 -6.82
CA SER A 20 -5.84 -15.76 -5.46
C SER A 20 -6.91 -14.78 -4.98
N VAL A 21 -7.33 -13.82 -5.82
CA VAL A 21 -8.39 -12.86 -5.47
C VAL A 21 -9.73 -13.58 -5.27
N THR A 22 -10.05 -14.55 -6.12
CA THR A 22 -11.31 -15.31 -6.02
C THR A 22 -11.33 -16.17 -4.75
N TYR A 23 -10.20 -16.81 -4.43
CA TYR A 23 -10.02 -17.55 -3.19
C TYR A 23 -10.19 -16.63 -1.97
N MET A 24 -9.56 -15.46 -1.99
CA MET A 24 -9.68 -14.47 -0.92
C MET A 24 -11.14 -14.03 -0.73
N TYR A 25 -11.87 -13.78 -1.81
CA TYR A 25 -13.27 -13.34 -1.76
C TYR A 25 -14.22 -14.43 -1.23
N ARG A 26 -13.94 -15.71 -1.51
CA ARG A 26 -14.84 -16.82 -1.15
C ARG A 26 -14.55 -17.41 0.23
N GLU A 27 -13.28 -17.50 0.60
CA GLU A 27 -12.84 -18.26 1.76
C GLU A 27 -12.49 -17.39 2.97
N ILE A 28 -12.22 -16.09 2.79
CA ILE A 28 -11.92 -15.20 3.92
C ILE A 28 -13.22 -14.57 4.43
N PRO A 29 -13.64 -14.87 5.67
CA PRO A 29 -14.81 -14.24 6.26
C PRO A 29 -14.57 -12.73 6.44
N VAL A 30 -15.60 -11.93 6.21
CA VAL A 30 -15.56 -10.49 6.48
C VAL A 30 -15.35 -10.29 7.97
N THR A 31 -14.16 -9.81 8.35
CA THR A 31 -13.76 -9.67 9.76
C THR A 31 -14.56 -8.58 10.48
N TYR A 32 -15.02 -7.57 9.74
CA TYR A 32 -15.83 -6.47 10.25
C TYR A 32 -16.62 -5.83 9.11
N ASP A 33 -17.92 -5.64 9.28
CA ASP A 33 -18.82 -5.17 8.22
C ASP A 33 -19.43 -3.78 8.48
N GLY A 34 -19.09 -3.15 9.61
CA GLY A 34 -19.54 -1.81 10.01
C GLY A 34 -21.03 -1.68 10.33
N ARG A 35 -21.84 -2.75 10.18
CA ARG A 35 -23.29 -2.72 10.36
C ARG A 35 -23.62 -2.83 11.85
N GLY A 36 -23.49 -1.71 12.56
CA GLY A 36 -23.74 -1.62 14.00
C GLY A 36 -22.84 -0.63 14.74
N THR A 37 -21.91 0.00 14.04
CA THR A 37 -20.99 0.96 14.63
C THR A 37 -21.44 2.38 14.35
N ASP A 38 -21.83 3.07 15.41
CA ASP A 38 -22.09 4.51 15.36
C ASP A 38 -20.76 5.28 15.40
N VAL A 39 -20.29 5.67 14.22
CA VAL A 39 -19.05 6.42 14.04
C VAL A 39 -19.06 7.77 14.77
N TYR A 40 -20.23 8.37 14.96
CA TYR A 40 -20.35 9.67 15.61
C TYR A 40 -20.28 9.53 17.13
N ALA A 41 -20.91 8.50 17.68
CA ALA A 41 -20.75 8.15 19.09
C ALA A 41 -19.30 7.79 19.43
N LEU A 42 -18.62 7.01 18.57
CA LEU A 42 -17.20 6.67 18.75
C LEU A 42 -16.27 7.88 18.74
N GLN A 43 -16.60 8.93 17.97
CA GLN A 43 -15.81 10.17 17.99
C GLN A 43 -15.99 10.96 19.29
N GLN A 44 -17.13 10.83 19.95
CA GLN A 44 -17.41 11.50 21.22
C GLN A 44 -16.85 10.76 22.43
N ASP A 45 -16.88 9.42 22.40
CA ASP A 45 -16.33 8.56 23.45
C ASP A 45 -15.48 7.42 22.87
N PRO A 46 -14.23 7.72 22.49
CA PRO A 46 -13.33 6.75 21.84
C PRO A 46 -12.95 5.57 22.74
N GLU A 47 -13.04 5.74 24.06
CA GLU A 47 -12.65 4.73 25.07
C GLU A 47 -13.80 3.75 25.38
N SER A 48 -15.01 4.02 24.88
CA SER A 48 -16.20 3.20 25.15
C SER A 48 -16.22 1.84 24.44
N TYR A 49 -15.31 1.62 23.49
CA TYR A 49 -15.30 0.40 22.67
C TYR A 49 -14.63 -0.77 23.37
N ASP A 50 -15.15 -1.98 23.16
CA ASP A 50 -14.51 -3.20 23.64
C ASP A 50 -13.27 -3.51 22.79
N VAL A 51 -12.11 -3.42 23.44
CA VAL A 51 -10.78 -3.64 22.86
C VAL A 51 -10.08 -4.87 23.46
N SER A 52 -10.85 -5.79 24.05
CA SER A 52 -10.35 -6.99 24.72
C SER A 52 -10.06 -8.19 23.81
N ASP A 53 -10.69 -8.24 22.64
CA ASP A 53 -10.56 -9.34 21.66
C ASP A 53 -9.19 -9.42 20.94
N PRO A 54 -8.56 -8.30 20.51
CA PRO A 54 -7.29 -8.37 19.81
C PRO A 54 -6.15 -8.92 20.67
N ASP A 55 -5.21 -9.63 20.06
CA ASP A 55 -4.04 -10.22 20.71
C ASP A 55 -2.71 -9.68 20.15
N GLY A 56 -1.60 -10.06 20.80
CA GLY A 56 -0.24 -9.76 20.33
C GLY A 56 0.05 -8.28 20.09
N ALA A 57 0.61 -7.94 18.92
CA ALA A 57 0.89 -6.56 18.56
C ALA A 57 -0.39 -5.76 18.25
N ALA A 58 -1.46 -6.43 17.82
CA ALA A 58 -2.72 -5.78 17.51
C ALA A 58 -3.39 -5.23 18.78
N SER A 59 -3.30 -5.94 19.91
CA SER A 59 -3.83 -5.46 21.19
C SER A 59 -3.18 -4.14 21.64
N ILE A 60 -1.85 -4.06 21.57
CA ILE A 60 -1.09 -2.85 21.92
C ILE A 60 -1.48 -1.70 21.00
N ILE A 61 -1.56 -1.94 19.69
CA ILE A 61 -1.96 -0.91 18.73
C ILE A 61 -3.38 -0.43 19.04
N VAL A 62 -4.35 -1.33 19.23
CA VAL A 62 -5.74 -0.95 19.44
C VAL A 62 -5.92 -0.18 20.76
N GLN A 63 -5.28 -0.61 21.84
CA GLN A 63 -5.45 -0.02 23.17
C GLN A 63 -4.66 1.28 23.35
N GLU A 64 -3.46 1.38 22.77
CA GLU A 64 -2.56 2.51 23.05
C GLU A 64 -2.53 3.56 21.92
N ASN A 65 -3.11 3.27 20.75
CA ASN A 65 -3.03 4.14 19.58
C ASN A 65 -3.39 5.60 19.89
N LEU A 66 -4.60 5.84 20.40
CA LEU A 66 -5.06 7.22 20.63
C LEU A 66 -4.13 7.97 21.58
N SER A 67 -3.64 7.32 22.63
CA SER A 67 -2.70 7.91 23.58
C SER A 67 -1.34 8.25 22.96
N LYS A 68 -0.82 7.39 22.08
CA LYS A 68 0.55 7.48 21.54
C LYS A 68 0.65 8.33 20.27
N THR A 69 -0.38 8.32 19.43
CA THR A 69 -0.34 8.92 18.08
C THR A 69 -1.34 10.07 17.92
N GLN A 70 -2.33 10.17 18.81
CA GLN A 70 -3.48 11.09 18.69
C GLN A 70 -4.35 10.85 17.43
N ALA A 71 -4.13 9.75 16.70
CA ALA A 71 -4.91 9.39 15.53
C ALA A 71 -6.11 8.52 15.94
N VAL A 72 -7.33 9.00 15.66
CA VAL A 72 -8.57 8.24 15.90
C VAL A 72 -8.66 6.99 14.99
N ASN A 73 -8.01 7.03 13.83
CA ASN A 73 -7.98 5.90 12.90
C ASN A 73 -6.72 5.05 13.11
N ASN A 74 -6.91 3.83 13.63
CA ASN A 74 -5.82 2.87 13.84
C ASN A 74 -5.05 2.53 12.56
N VAL A 75 -5.71 2.46 11.40
CA VAL A 75 -5.03 2.17 10.13
C VAL A 75 -4.07 3.30 9.76
N THR A 76 -4.51 4.55 9.91
CA THR A 76 -3.65 5.71 9.67
C THR A 76 -2.46 5.73 10.62
N ALA A 77 -2.70 5.46 11.91
CA ALA A 77 -1.64 5.37 12.90
C ALA A 77 -0.63 4.26 12.62
N ILE A 78 -1.09 3.10 12.14
CA ILE A 78 -0.20 2.01 11.75
C ILE A 78 0.69 2.47 10.60
N VAL A 79 0.10 3.04 9.55
CA VAL A 79 0.81 3.39 8.32
C VAL A 79 1.78 4.56 8.53
N PHE A 80 1.47 5.53 9.39
CA PHE A 80 2.29 6.73 9.56
C PHE A 80 3.11 6.78 10.85
N ASP A 81 2.61 6.24 11.96
CA ASP A 81 3.29 6.31 13.26
C ASP A 81 4.00 4.99 13.61
N PHE A 82 3.25 3.89 13.79
CA PHE A 82 3.83 2.61 14.24
C PHE A 82 4.74 1.97 13.18
N ARG A 83 4.38 2.09 11.90
CA ARG A 83 5.12 1.52 10.76
C ARG A 83 5.42 2.56 9.68
N GLY A 84 5.63 3.81 10.10
CA GLY A 84 5.96 4.93 9.20
C GLY A 84 7.17 4.67 8.30
N TYR A 85 8.16 3.92 8.77
CA TYR A 85 9.34 3.57 7.98
C TYR A 85 9.03 2.66 6.78
N ASP A 86 8.05 1.76 6.90
CA ASP A 86 7.66 0.87 5.80
C ASP A 86 6.99 1.71 4.69
N THR A 87 6.06 2.59 5.06
CA THR A 87 5.36 3.52 4.14
C THR A 87 6.31 4.53 3.48
N LEU A 88 7.29 5.04 4.23
CA LEU A 88 8.35 5.89 3.71
C LEU A 88 9.22 5.12 2.70
N GLY A 89 9.50 3.84 2.96
CA GLY A 89 10.15 2.93 2.03
C GLY A 89 9.37 2.77 0.72
N GLU A 90 8.05 2.52 0.79
CA GLU A 90 7.17 2.42 -0.38
C GLU A 90 7.21 3.70 -1.22
N SER A 91 7.17 4.87 -0.56
CA SER A 91 7.24 6.17 -1.23
C SER A 91 8.57 6.35 -1.97
N PHE A 92 9.70 5.92 -1.39
CA PHE A 92 10.98 5.92 -2.07
C PHE A 92 11.03 4.96 -3.26
N VAL A 93 10.45 3.76 -3.13
CA VAL A 93 10.36 2.80 -4.24
C VAL A 93 9.59 3.41 -5.42
N LEU A 94 8.44 4.05 -5.17
CA LEU A 94 7.67 4.73 -6.20
C LEU A 94 8.43 5.90 -6.82
N LEU A 95 9.11 6.72 -6.01
CA LEU A 95 9.93 7.83 -6.50
C LEU A 95 11.05 7.34 -7.41
N ILE A 96 11.76 6.28 -7.02
CA ILE A 96 12.83 5.67 -7.81
C ILE A 96 12.26 5.07 -9.10
N ALA A 97 11.11 4.39 -9.04
CA ALA A 97 10.46 3.83 -10.21
C ALA A 97 10.10 4.90 -11.24
N ILE A 98 9.48 6.00 -10.80
CA ILE A 98 9.11 7.13 -11.67
C ILE A 98 10.36 7.82 -12.22
N THR A 99 11.36 8.08 -11.38
CA THR A 99 12.61 8.72 -11.80
C THR A 99 13.36 7.85 -12.81
N GLY A 100 13.47 6.54 -12.56
CA GLY A 100 14.10 5.57 -13.46
C GLY A 100 13.38 5.47 -14.81
N ALA A 101 12.05 5.38 -14.79
CA ALA A 101 11.25 5.39 -16.02
C ALA A 101 11.43 6.69 -16.81
N THR A 102 11.45 7.83 -16.13
CA THR A 102 11.66 9.15 -16.76
C THR A 102 13.03 9.24 -17.42
N VAL A 103 14.09 8.77 -16.76
CA VAL A 103 15.46 8.76 -17.32
C VAL A 103 15.55 7.86 -18.56
N ILE A 104 14.92 6.68 -18.54
CA ILE A 104 14.90 5.75 -19.68
C ILE A 104 14.14 6.34 -20.87
N LEU A 105 13.01 6.99 -20.63
CA LEU A 105 12.16 7.58 -21.66
C LEU A 105 12.66 8.95 -22.16
N ARG A 106 13.62 9.57 -21.46
CA ARG A 106 14.18 10.87 -21.84
C ARG A 106 14.86 10.76 -23.21
N ARG A 107 14.32 11.46 -24.20
CA ARG A 107 14.94 11.61 -25.53
C ARG A 107 16.34 12.24 -25.39
N GLN A 108 17.34 11.60 -26.00
CA GLN A 108 18.63 12.24 -26.24
C GLN A 108 18.41 13.40 -27.22
N THR A 109 18.53 14.64 -26.74
CA THR A 109 18.74 15.79 -27.63
C THR A 109 20.07 15.52 -28.32
N LYS A 110 20.06 15.38 -29.66
CA LYS A 110 21.30 15.27 -30.43
C LYS A 110 22.21 16.42 -30.02
N ARG A 111 23.43 16.12 -29.52
CA ARG A 111 24.48 17.13 -29.40
C ARG A 111 24.63 17.73 -30.78
N TRP A 112 24.48 19.05 -30.87
CA TRP A 112 24.81 19.79 -32.07
C TRP A 112 26.30 19.58 -32.32
N GLU A 113 26.63 18.67 -33.24
CA GLU A 113 27.94 18.60 -33.85
C GLU A 113 28.04 19.84 -34.72
N GLY A 114 28.65 20.88 -34.16
CA GLY A 114 28.94 22.13 -34.87
C GLY A 114 29.63 21.81 -36.18
N GLY A 115 29.06 22.36 -37.26
CA GLY A 115 29.53 22.14 -38.62
C GLY A 115 31.02 22.44 -38.75
N ARG A 116 31.75 21.47 -39.29
CA ARG A 116 33.10 21.65 -39.79
C ARG A 116 33.11 21.41 -41.29
N ASN A 117 32.54 22.39 -42.00
CA ASN A 117 32.92 22.80 -43.34
C ASN A 117 33.12 24.31 -43.15
N GLU A 118 34.30 24.91 -43.26
CA GLU A 118 35.20 24.97 -44.42
C GLU A 118 36.65 25.17 -43.94
#